data_AF-A0A540L6J0-F1
#
_entry.id   AF-A0A540L6J0-F1
#
_cell.length_a   1.000
_cell.length_b   1.000
_cell.length_c   1.000
_cell.angle_alpha   90.00
_cell.angle_beta   90.00
_cell.angle_gamma   90.00
#
_symmetry.space_group_name_H-M   'P 1'
#
loop_
_entity.id
_entity.type
_entity.pdbx_description
1 polymer ?
#
loop_
_entity_poly.entity_id
_entity_poly.type
_entity_poly.pdbx_seq_one_letter_code
_entity_poly.pdbx_strand_id
1 'polypeptide(L)'
;VEMDSLESLDLACCSNVKKILEFGEQMKNVCRIDLGGTAIEKMPSSIGHLVGRKDLSLWNCKNLLNLPKAICNLKSLRSLIVKGC
;
A
#
# COMPACT_ATOMS: atom_id res chain seq x y z
N VAL A 1 -2.94 -7.16 -12.26
CA VAL A 1 -3.12 -6.06 -13.24
C VAL A 1 -1.76 -5.44 -13.43
N GLU A 2 -1.30 -5.32 -14.66
CA GLU A 2 -0.04 -4.64 -14.96
C GLU A 2 -0.32 -3.15 -15.05
N MET A 3 0.37 -2.37 -14.22
CA MET A 3 0.17 -0.93 -14.05
C MET A 3 1.54 -0.25 -14.07
N ASP A 4 2.33 -0.53 -15.11
CA ASP A 4 3.76 -0.18 -15.14
C ASP A 4 4.01 1.33 -15.15
N SER A 5 3.03 2.12 -15.61
CA SER A 5 3.08 3.58 -15.60
C SER A 5 2.45 4.22 -14.36
N LEU A 6 1.94 3.42 -13.41
CA LEU A 6 1.30 3.99 -12.22
C LEU A 6 2.35 4.59 -11.28
N GLU A 7 2.16 5.87 -10.95
CA GLU A 7 3.03 6.59 -10.01
C GLU A 7 2.37 6.79 -8.63
N SER A 8 1.05 6.93 -8.58
CA SER A 8 0.29 7.17 -7.36
C SER A 8 -0.99 6.35 -7.36
N LEU A 9 -1.20 5.58 -6.29
CA LEU A 9 -2.47 4.93 -5.98
C LEU A 9 -3.10 5.65 -4.79
N ASP A 10 -4.20 6.35 -5.03
CA ASP A 10 -4.97 7.03 -3.98
C ASP A 10 -6.37 6.41 -3.90
N LEU A 11 -6.64 5.74 -2.78
CA LEU A 11 -7.93 5.17 -2.42
C LEU A 11 -8.41 5.75 -1.07
N ALA A 12 -7.89 6.92 -0.68
CA ALA A 12 -8.25 7.53 0.59
C ALA A 12 -9.78 7.70 0.70
N CYS A 13 -10.32 7.42 1.90
CA CYS A 13 -11.74 7.45 2.22
C CYS A 13 -12.64 6.49 1.40
N CYS A 14 -12.08 5.58 0.59
CA CYS A 14 -12.85 4.55 -0.11
C CYS A 14 -13.25 3.43 0.88
N SER A 15 -14.20 3.73 1.77
CA SER A 15 -14.58 2.91 2.93
C SER A 15 -15.13 1.51 2.58
N ASN A 16 -15.55 1.28 1.34
CA ASN A 16 -16.02 -0.03 0.88
C ASN A 16 -14.89 -0.95 0.37
N VAL A 17 -13.67 -0.43 0.19
CA VAL A 17 -12.53 -1.22 -0.28
C VAL A 17 -12.03 -2.10 0.87
N LYS A 18 -12.25 -3.41 0.74
CA LYS A 18 -11.82 -4.42 1.74
C LYS A 18 -10.55 -5.17 1.36
N LYS A 19 -10.24 -5.17 0.06
CA LYS A 19 -9.12 -5.91 -0.52
C LYS A 19 -8.46 -5.06 -1.59
N ILE A 20 -7.14 -5.19 -1.69
CA ILE A 20 -6.34 -4.58 -2.74
C ILE A 20 -5.70 -5.69 -3.54
N LEU A 21 -5.55 -5.45 -4.84
CA LEU A 21 -4.89 -6.38 -5.75
C LEU A 21 -3.39 -6.48 -5.44
N GLU A 22 -2.78 -7.60 -5.82
CA GLU A 22 -1.33 -7.75 -5.73
C GLU A 22 -0.64 -6.78 -6.72
N PHE A 23 0.47 -6.20 -6.28
CA PHE A 23 1.37 -5.38 -7.07
C PHE A 23 2.24 -6.25 -7.98
N GLY A 24 2.34 -5.87 -9.26
CA GLY A 24 3.22 -6.52 -10.20
C GLY A 24 4.70 -6.19 -9.92
N GLU A 25 5.60 -7.11 -10.28
CA GLU A 25 7.05 -6.93 -10.12
C GLU A 25 7.61 -5.76 -10.97
N GLN A 26 6.90 -5.36 -12.03
CA GLN A 26 7.29 -4.28 -12.92
C GLN A 26 6.77 -2.89 -12.50
N MET A 27 6.01 -2.79 -11.39
CA MET A 27 5.46 -1.54 -10.87
C MET A 27 6.50 -0.67 -10.15
N LYS A 28 7.58 -0.33 -10.88
CA LYS A 28 8.75 0.40 -10.37
C LYS A 28 8.47 1.88 -10.13
N ASN A 29 7.50 2.45 -10.86
CA ASN A 29 7.21 3.88 -10.85
C ASN A 29 6.32 4.33 -9.68
N VAL A 30 5.62 3.41 -9.01
CA VAL A 30 4.71 3.75 -7.91
C VAL A 30 5.50 4.40 -6.78
N CYS A 31 5.33 5.69 -6.53
CA CYS A 31 6.03 6.38 -5.45
C CYS A 31 5.12 6.66 -4.25
N ARG A 32 3.79 6.65 -4.44
CA ARG A 32 2.80 6.93 -3.40
C ARG A 32 1.66 5.91 -3.38
N ILE A 33 1.32 5.45 -2.19
CA ILE A 33 0.15 4.60 -1.93
C ILE A 33 -0.59 5.17 -0.71
N ASP A 34 -1.81 5.67 -0.91
CA ASP A 34 -2.68 6.16 0.15
C ASP A 34 -3.96 5.32 0.22
N LEU A 35 -4.11 4.57 1.31
CA LEU A 35 -5.24 3.67 1.55
C LEU A 35 -6.01 4.08 2.80
N GLY A 36 -5.76 5.28 3.32
CA GLY A 36 -6.35 5.66 4.60
C GLY A 36 -7.87 5.77 4.54
N GLY A 37 -8.54 5.38 5.63
CA GLY A 37 -10.00 5.36 5.73
C GLY A 37 -10.67 4.27 4.88
N THR A 38 -9.91 3.32 4.33
CA THR A 38 -10.45 2.13 3.69
C THR A 38 -10.81 1.05 4.71
N ALA A 39 -11.62 0.07 4.31
CA ALA A 39 -11.97 -1.09 5.12
C ALA A 39 -11.03 -2.28 4.90
N ILE A 40 -9.79 -2.04 4.45
CA ILE A 40 -8.85 -3.11 4.12
C ILE A 40 -8.59 -4.00 5.34
N GLU A 41 -8.65 -5.30 5.13
CA GLU A 41 -8.43 -6.29 6.20
C GLU A 41 -6.98 -6.78 6.22
N LYS A 42 -6.36 -6.83 5.03
CA LYS A 42 -5.01 -7.34 4.79
C LYS A 42 -4.34 -6.55 3.68
N MET A 43 -3.05 -6.30 3.85
CA MET A 43 -2.20 -5.77 2.77
C MET A 43 -1.71 -6.92 1.86
N PRO A 44 -1.55 -6.65 0.55
CA PRO A 44 -0.99 -7.63 -0.38
C PRO A 44 0.47 -7.95 -0.04
N SER A 45 0.86 -9.21 -0.21
CA SER A 45 2.22 -9.67 0.10
C SER A 45 3.26 -9.12 -0.89
N SER A 46 2.84 -8.88 -2.13
CA SER A 46 3.61 -8.23 -3.19
C SER A 46 3.96 -6.77 -2.93
N ILE A 47 3.51 -6.16 -1.82
CA ILE A 47 4.01 -4.82 -1.44
C ILE A 47 5.55 -4.80 -1.40
N GLY A 48 6.18 -5.92 -1.03
CA GLY A 48 7.64 -6.07 -1.02
C GLY A 48 8.30 -6.08 -2.40
N HIS A 49 7.54 -6.19 -3.50
CA HIS A 49 8.05 -6.07 -4.87
C HIS A 49 8.28 -4.62 -5.29
N LEU A 50 7.68 -3.66 -4.58
CA LEU A 50 7.82 -2.26 -4.91
C LEU A 50 9.24 -1.77 -4.59
N VAL A 51 9.97 -1.37 -5.63
CA VAL A 51 11.34 -0.84 -5.55
C VAL A 51 11.37 0.68 -5.74
N GLY A 52 12.36 1.36 -5.17
CA GLY A 52 12.48 2.82 -5.25
C GLY A 52 11.70 3.54 -4.16
N ARG A 53 11.72 4.87 -4.17
CA ARG A 53 11.19 5.70 -3.07
C ARG A 53 9.68 5.52 -2.90
N LYS A 54 9.22 5.14 -1.70
CA LYS A 54 7.79 4.92 -1.40
C LYS A 54 7.32 5.78 -0.23
N ASP A 55 6.14 6.38 -0.38
CA ASP A 55 5.35 6.96 0.69
C ASP A 55 4.06 6.11 0.85
N LEU A 56 3.89 5.45 1.99
CA LEU A 56 2.75 4.58 2.29
C LEU A 56 1.91 5.13 3.45
N SER A 57 0.61 5.25 3.23
CA SER A 57 -0.34 5.81 4.16
C SER A 57 -1.52 4.86 4.40
N LEU A 58 -1.74 4.51 5.66
CA LEU A 58 -2.76 3.57 6.14
C LEU A 58 -3.61 4.19 7.27
N TRP A 59 -3.77 5.50 7.32
CA TRP A 59 -4.49 6.14 8.43
C TRP A 59 -5.95 5.66 8.53
N ASN A 60 -6.48 5.46 9.73
CA ASN A 60 -7.86 5.02 9.97
C ASN A 60 -8.28 3.71 9.24
N CYS A 61 -7.35 2.81 8.91
CA CYS A 61 -7.65 1.48 8.38
C CYS A 61 -8.03 0.50 9.51
N LYS A 62 -9.18 0.74 10.17
CA LYS A 62 -9.59 0.05 11.42
C LYS A 62 -9.77 -1.48 11.33
N ASN A 63 -9.90 -2.01 10.12
CA ASN A 63 -10.06 -3.45 9.89
C ASN A 63 -8.73 -4.15 9.60
N LEU A 64 -7.63 -3.39 9.46
CA LEU A 64 -6.33 -3.93 9.08
C LEU A 64 -5.74 -4.71 10.25
N LEU A 65 -5.66 -6.03 10.11
CA LEU A 65 -5.24 -6.90 11.21
C LEU A 65 -3.75 -6.77 11.53
N ASN A 66 -2.91 -6.77 10.51
CA ASN A 66 -1.46 -6.73 10.63
C ASN A 66 -0.82 -6.14 9.37
N LEU A 67 0.38 -5.60 9.50
CA LEU A 67 1.24 -5.32 8.35
C LEU A 67 1.87 -6.62 7.84
N PRO A 68 2.07 -6.77 6.51
CA PRO A 68 2.69 -7.95 5.96
C PRO A 68 4.20 -7.90 6.23
N LYS A 69 4.84 -9.04 6.54
CA LYS A 69 6.31 -9.11 6.73
C LYS A 69 7.09 -8.56 5.53
N ALA A 70 6.51 -8.66 4.34
CA ALA A 70 7.07 -8.12 3.10
C ALA A 70 7.27 -6.59 3.12
N ILE A 71 6.66 -5.84 4.04
CA ILE A 71 6.93 -4.41 4.23
C ILE A 71 8.41 -4.16 4.55
N CYS A 72 9.10 -5.11 5.19
CA CYS A 72 10.53 -5.04 5.46
C CYS A 72 11.39 -5.08 4.18
N ASN A 73 10.82 -5.50 3.05
CA ASN A 73 11.52 -5.51 1.76
C ASN A 73 11.49 -4.12 1.07
N LEU A 74 10.69 -3.17 1.58
CA LEU A 74 10.64 -1.79 1.10
C LEU A 74 11.88 -1.01 1.56
N LYS A 75 13.05 -1.36 1.03
CA LYS A 75 14.35 -0.76 1.40
C LYS A 75 14.43 0.76 1.18
N SER A 76 13.54 1.30 0.36
CA SER A 76 13.47 2.72 0.01
C SER A 76 12.18 3.39 0.50
N LEU A 77 11.51 2.80 1.51
CA LEU A 77 10.37 3.42 2.20
C LEU A 77 10.83 4.71 2.88
N ARG A 78 10.24 5.84 2.48
CA ARG A 78 10.57 7.17 2.99
C ARG A 78 9.60 7.61 4.08
N SER A 79 8.32 7.28 3.91
CA SER A 79 7.27 7.57 4.88
C SER A 79 6.35 6.39 5.05
N LEU A 80 6.04 6.07 6.31
CA LEU A 80 5.04 5.09 6.69
C LEU A 80 4.12 5.70 7.74
N ILE A 81 2.85 5.92 7.37
CA ILE A 81 1.83 6.45 8.28
C ILE A 81 0.87 5.33 8.64
N VAL A 82 0.91 4.89 9.89
CA VAL A 82 0.00 3.89 10.46
C VAL A 82 -0.59 4.49 11.73
N LYS A 83 -1.76 5.12 11.59
CA LYS A 83 -2.42 5.84 12.69
C LYS A 83 -3.89 5.48 12.71
N GLY A 84 -4.41 5.06 13.86
CA GLY A 84 -5.83 4.72 14.01
C GLY A 84 -6.25 3.47 13.25
N CYS A 85 -5.30 2.57 12.95
CA CYS A 85 -5.56 1.21 12.49
C CYS A 85 -5.95 0.33 13.67
#